data_AF-A0A210PKI2-F1
#
_entry.id   AF-A0A210PKI2-F1
#
_cell.length_a   1.000
_cell.length_b   1.000
_cell.length_c   1.000
_cell.angle_alpha   90.00
_cell.angle_beta   90.00
_cell.angle_gamma   90.00
#
_symmetry.space_group_name_H-M   'P 1'
#
loop_
_entity.id
_entity.type
_entity.pdbx_description
1 polymer ?
#
loop_
_entity_poly.entity_id
_entity_poly.type
_entity_poly.pdbx_seq_one_letter_code
_entity_poly.pdbx_strand_id
1 'polypeptide(L)'
;MACPVPGCGQTVYPRLGRYLGHWTLYHVPRTTLVGCDACRMVFRNRNKAQLHARRHVPEASLTIKKRPNDKFRDPGDVIPPRPPIARSTQIQAERRAAQEARRRQKPVLEDRHGIDREQMEYLFGH
;
A
#
# COMPACT_ATOMS: atom_id res chain seq x y z
N MET A 1 0.62 -14.93 -19.80
CA MET A 1 2.08 -15.01 -19.56
C MET A 1 2.34 -16.11 -18.55
N ALA A 2 3.20 -17.08 -18.84
CA ALA A 2 3.56 -18.14 -17.90
C ALA A 2 4.96 -17.89 -17.33
N CYS A 3 5.24 -18.40 -16.14
CA CYS A 3 6.60 -18.41 -15.61
C CYS A 3 7.40 -19.54 -16.29
N PRO A 4 8.55 -19.24 -16.93
CA PRO A 4 9.36 -20.27 -17.59
C PRO A 4 10.24 -21.06 -16.60
N VAL A 5 10.32 -20.64 -15.34
CA VAL A 5 11.21 -21.26 -14.34
C VAL A 5 10.64 -22.61 -13.91
N PRO A 6 11.41 -23.71 -14.02
CA PRO A 6 10.99 -25.03 -13.57
C PRO A 6 10.53 -25.02 -12.11
N GLY A 7 9.42 -25.71 -11.83
CA GLY A 7 8.85 -25.81 -10.49
C GLY A 7 7.86 -24.70 -10.13
N CYS A 8 7.76 -23.59 -10.87
CA CYS A 8 6.81 -22.50 -10.59
C CYS A 8 5.32 -22.81 -10.82
N GLY A 9 5.00 -24.05 -11.19
CA GLY A 9 3.65 -24.44 -11.59
C GLY A 9 3.31 -23.72 -12.89
N GLN A 10 2.67 -24.41 -13.83
CA GLN A 10 2.33 -23.84 -15.15
C GLN A 10 1.21 -22.79 -15.09
N THR A 11 1.19 -21.98 -14.02
CA THR A 11 0.19 -20.94 -13.79
C THR A 11 0.34 -19.86 -14.85
N VAL A 12 -0.74 -19.64 -15.60
CA VAL A 12 -0.82 -18.57 -16.60
C VAL A 12 -1.33 -17.30 -15.93
N TYR A 13 -0.51 -16.26 -15.95
CA TYR A 13 -0.85 -14.93 -15.47
C TYR A 13 -1.51 -14.11 -16.58
N PRO A 14 -2.76 -13.65 -16.40
CA PRO A 14 -3.48 -12.90 -17.43
C PRO A 14 -2.99 -11.44 -17.57
N ARG A 15 -2.27 -10.91 -16.58
CA ARG A 15 -1.81 -9.51 -16.54
C ARG A 15 -0.35 -9.44 -16.10
N LEU A 16 0.40 -8.48 -16.68
CA LEU A 16 1.82 -8.28 -16.38
C LEU A 16 2.06 -8.02 -14.89
N GLY A 17 1.22 -7.20 -14.25
CA GLY A 17 1.34 -6.92 -12.81
C GLY A 17 1.22 -8.17 -11.92
N ARG A 18 0.36 -9.15 -12.30
CA ARG A 18 0.26 -10.40 -11.54
C ARG A 18 1.49 -11.28 -11.74
N TYR A 19 2.00 -11.36 -12.96
CA TYR A 19 3.24 -12.05 -13.28
C TYR A 19 4.43 -11.45 -12.50
N LEU A 20 4.58 -10.12 -12.51
CA LEU A 20 5.64 -9.44 -11.77
C LEU A 20 5.51 -9.61 -10.24
N GLY A 21 4.29 -9.68 -9.73
CA GLY A 21 4.03 -10.03 -8.33
C GLY A 21 4.54 -11.44 -8.00
N HIS A 22 4.26 -12.43 -8.85
CA HIS A 22 4.82 -13.77 -8.72
C HIS A 22 6.36 -13.73 -8.77
N TRP A 23 6.93 -13.04 -9.76
CA TRP A 23 8.38 -12.92 -9.89
C TRP A 23 9.05 -12.36 -8.63
N THR A 24 8.48 -11.28 -8.08
CA THR A 24 8.98 -10.63 -6.86
C THR A 24 8.96 -11.57 -5.65
N LEU A 25 7.97 -12.48 -5.58
CA LEU A 25 7.80 -13.40 -4.46
C LEU A 25 8.67 -14.65 -4.55
N TYR A 26 8.99 -15.14 -5.75
CA TYR A 26 9.65 -16.43 -5.93
C TYR A 26 11.03 -16.34 -6.59
N HIS A 27 11.32 -15.31 -7.38
CA HIS A 27 12.56 -15.21 -8.16
C HIS A 27 13.46 -14.06 -7.72
N VAL A 28 13.10 -13.36 -6.62
CA VAL A 28 13.99 -12.40 -5.97
C VAL A 28 14.65 -13.09 -4.77
N PRO A 29 16.00 -13.16 -4.69
CA PRO A 29 16.70 -13.93 -3.67
C PRO A 29 16.57 -13.36 -2.27
N ARG A 30 16.29 -12.06 -2.16
CA ARG A 30 16.13 -11.36 -0.88
C ARG A 30 14.78 -10.67 -0.82
N THR A 31 13.99 -11.03 0.19
CA THR A 31 12.76 -10.33 0.49
C THR A 31 13.04 -9.10 1.35
N THR A 32 12.29 -8.03 1.10
CA THR A 32 12.38 -6.80 1.87
C THR A 32 11.23 -6.75 2.86
N LEU A 33 11.58 -6.72 4.15
CA LEU A 33 10.65 -6.61 5.27
C LEU A 33 10.81 -5.26 5.94
N VAL A 34 9.78 -4.84 6.68
CA VAL A 34 9.79 -3.64 7.51
C VAL A 34 9.71 -4.07 8.96
N GLY A 35 10.76 -3.79 9.73
CA GLY A 35 10.84 -4.07 11.16
C GLY A 35 10.42 -2.87 11.99
N CYS A 36 9.72 -3.12 13.09
CA CYS A 36 9.46 -2.15 14.14
C CYS A 36 10.63 -2.14 15.12
N ASP A 37 11.16 -0.97 15.46
CA ASP A 37 12.34 -0.88 16.34
C ASP A 37 11.98 -0.99 17.83
N ALA A 38 10.73 -0.70 18.21
CA ALA A 38 10.25 -0.82 19.58
C ALA A 38 10.06 -2.28 20.02
N CYS A 39 9.41 -3.12 19.21
CA CYS A 39 9.08 -4.51 19.58
C CYS A 39 9.73 -5.57 18.68
N ARG A 40 10.57 -5.16 17.72
CA ARG A 40 11.30 -6.04 16.79
C ARG A 40 10.43 -6.89 15.87
N MET A 41 9.10 -6.71 15.87
CA MET A 41 8.18 -7.34 14.93
C MET A 41 8.53 -6.98 13.48
N VAL A 42 8.36 -7.93 12.56
CA VAL A 42 8.64 -7.75 11.13
C VAL A 42 7.39 -7.93 10.29
N PHE A 43 7.25 -7.08 9.27
CA PHE A 43 6.09 -7.02 8.40
C PHE A 43 6.52 -7.12 6.93
N ARG A 44 5.68 -7.77 6.12
CA ARG A 44 5.88 -7.85 4.65
C ARG A 44 5.46 -6.57 3.90
N ASN A 45 4.74 -5.67 4.56
CA ASN A 45 4.17 -4.47 3.94
C ASN A 45 4.38 -3.26 4.86
N ARG A 46 4.87 -2.16 4.28
CA ARG A 46 5.07 -0.88 4.96
C ARG A 46 3.80 -0.34 5.60
N ASN A 47 2.64 -0.45 4.95
CA ASN A 47 1.38 0.07 5.51
C ASN A 47 0.99 -0.66 6.80
N LYS A 48 1.22 -1.98 6.86
CA LYS A 48 0.97 -2.77 8.08
C LYS A 48 1.94 -2.39 9.19
N ALA A 49 3.21 -2.16 8.85
CA ALA A 49 4.22 -1.71 9.80
C ALA A 49 3.90 -0.32 10.37
N GLN A 50 3.44 0.62 9.53
CA GLN A 50 3.02 1.96 9.96
C GLN A 50 1.81 1.91 10.89
N LEU A 51 0.79 1.13 10.54
CA LEU A 51 -0.37 0.96 11.42
C LEU A 51 0.03 0.35 12.77
N HIS A 52 0.97 -0.60 12.75
CA HIS A 52 1.52 -1.18 13.97
C HIS A 52 2.34 -0.17 14.80
N ALA A 53 3.20 0.62 14.16
CA ALA A 53 4.06 1.60 14.82
C ALA A 53 3.28 2.62 15.65
N ARG A 54 2.12 3.04 15.15
CA ARG A 54 1.18 3.96 15.84
C ARG A 54 0.62 3.42 17.15
N ARG A 55 0.75 2.12 17.43
CA ARG A 55 0.30 1.51 18.69
C ARG A 55 1.34 1.65 19.81
N HIS A 56 2.58 2.02 19.48
CA HIS A 56 3.61 2.34 20.48
C HIS A 56 3.49 3.80 20.89
N VAL A 57 3.79 4.10 22.15
CA VAL A 57 3.91 5.47 22.67
C VAL A 57 5.29 5.60 23.30
N PRO A 58 6.20 6.41 22.73
CA PRO A 58 6.07 7.17 21.48
C PRO A 58 5.95 6.27 20.22
N GLU A 59 5.49 6.83 19.10
CA GLU A 59 5.36 6.11 17.83
C GLU A 59 6.69 5.46 17.44
N ALA A 60 6.65 4.17 17.09
CA ALA A 60 7.85 3.42 16.83
C ALA A 60 8.45 3.74 15.44
N SER A 61 9.78 3.85 15.38
CA SER A 61 10.49 3.93 14.11
C SER A 61 10.46 2.59 13.36
N LEU A 62 10.54 2.68 12.03
CA LEU A 62 10.49 1.54 11.12
C LEU A 62 11.77 1.42 10.31
N THR A 63 12.39 0.25 10.36
CA THR A 63 13.64 -0.05 9.66
C THR A 63 13.43 -1.10 8.57
N ILE A 64 14.05 -0.91 7.40
CA ILE A 64 14.01 -1.88 6.30
C ILE A 64 15.00 -3.02 6.57
N LYS A 65 14.51 -4.26 6.58
CA LYS A 65 15.31 -5.47 6.81
C LYS A 65 15.25 -6.37 5.57
N LYS A 66 16.39 -6.61 4.93
CA LYS A 66 16.51 -7.59 3.85
C LYS A 66 16.78 -8.96 4.45
N ARG A 67 16.02 -9.98 4.05
CA ARG A 67 16.22 -11.37 4.48
C ARG A 67 16.26 -12.31 3.29
N PRO A 68 16.93 -13.48 3.40
CA PRO A 68 16.79 -14.53 2.39
C PRO A 68 15.32 -14.84 2.14
N ASN A 69 14.96 -15.03 0.88
CA ASN A 69 13.62 -15.43 0.50
C ASN A 69 13.52 -16.96 0.59
N ASP A 70 12.72 -17.44 1.54
CA ASP A 70 12.45 -18.86 1.80
C ASP A 70 11.81 -19.57 0.60
N LYS A 71 11.12 -18.82 -0.25
CA LYS A 71 10.45 -19.32 -1.46
C LYS A 71 11.28 -19.13 -2.72
N PHE A 72 12.55 -18.74 -2.57
CA PHE A 72 13.40 -18.44 -3.71
C PHE A 72 13.58 -19.67 -4.61
N ARG A 73 13.43 -19.43 -5.91
CA ARG A 73 13.68 -20.36 -6.99
C ARG A 73 14.53 -19.63 -8.00
N ASP A 74 15.70 -20.19 -8.28
CA ASP A 74 16.64 -19.59 -9.20
C ASP A 74 16.06 -19.53 -10.61
N PRO A 75 15.86 -18.33 -11.18
CA PRO A 75 15.41 -18.19 -12.56
C PRO A 75 16.52 -18.45 -13.60
N GLY A 76 17.78 -18.64 -13.18
CA GLY A 76 18.92 -18.67 -14.08
C GLY A 76 19.03 -17.36 -14.86
N ASP A 77 19.18 -17.46 -16.18
CA ASP A 77 19.31 -16.29 -17.07
C ASP A 77 17.98 -15.63 -17.46
N VAL A 78 16.85 -16.14 -16.95
CA VAL A 78 15.54 -15.57 -17.26
C VAL A 78 15.37 -14.23 -16.54
N ILE A 79 15.11 -13.17 -17.31
CA ILE A 79 14.82 -11.83 -16.80
C ILE A 79 13.33 -11.52 -17.03
N PRO A 80 12.60 -10.98 -16.04
CA PRO A 80 11.19 -10.67 -16.22
C PRO A 80 11.01 -9.47 -17.17
N PRO A 81 9.95 -9.44 -17.98
CA PRO A 81 9.60 -8.28 -18.81
C PRO A 81 9.48 -7.00 -17.96
N ARG A 82 10.15 -5.92 -18.38
CA ARG A 82 10.00 -4.61 -17.74
C ARG A 82 8.69 -3.96 -18.17
N PRO A 83 7.92 -3.36 -17.25
CA PRO A 83 6.76 -2.57 -17.63
C PRO A 83 7.20 -1.37 -18.50
N PRO A 84 6.45 -1.02 -19.56
CA PRO A 84 6.76 0.14 -20.38
C PRO A 84 6.75 1.42 -19.52
N ILE A 85 7.85 2.17 -19.52
CA ILE A 85 8.00 3.40 -18.74
C ILE A 85 7.05 4.52 -19.27
N ALA A 86 6.73 4.46 -20.56
CA ALA A 86 6.11 5.54 -21.33
C ALA A 86 4.61 5.81 -21.06
N ARG A 87 3.85 4.86 -20.50
CA ARG A 87 2.40 5.05 -20.22
C ARG A 87 2.11 5.60 -18.81
N SER A 88 3.15 5.95 -18.06
CA SER A 88 3.01 6.29 -16.64
C SER A 88 2.56 7.73 -16.41
N THR A 89 2.95 8.69 -17.23
CA THR A 89 2.65 10.12 -17.01
C THR A 89 1.19 10.46 -17.28
N GLN A 90 0.63 10.01 -18.41
CA GLN A 90 -0.76 10.28 -18.79
C GLN A 90 -1.75 9.58 -17.84
N ILE A 91 -1.52 8.30 -17.53
CA ILE A 91 -2.33 7.56 -16.55
C ILE A 91 -2.19 8.18 -15.15
N GLN A 92 -1.01 8.68 -14.76
CA GLN A 92 -0.85 9.41 -13.50
C GLN A 92 -1.60 10.73 -13.48
N ALA A 93 -1.60 11.48 -14.59
CA ALA A 93 -2.34 12.73 -14.74
C ALA A 93 -3.86 12.49 -14.67
N GLU A 94 -4.37 11.49 -15.39
CA GLU A 94 -5.79 11.09 -15.35
C GLU A 94 -6.19 10.63 -13.95
N ARG A 95 -5.35 9.86 -13.25
CA ARG A 95 -5.63 9.43 -11.86
C ARG A 95 -5.62 10.61 -10.89
N ARG A 96 -4.72 11.58 -11.06
CA ARG A 96 -4.71 12.82 -10.26
C ARG A 96 -5.95 13.65 -10.53
N ALA A 97 -6.32 13.86 -11.79
CA ALA A 97 -7.52 14.59 -12.17
C ALA A 97 -8.80 13.93 -11.64
N ALA A 98 -8.92 12.61 -11.74
CA ALA A 98 -10.05 11.85 -11.18
C ALA A 98 -10.11 11.92 -9.65
N GLN A 99 -8.97 11.94 -8.97
CA GLN A 99 -8.90 12.10 -7.52
C GLN A 99 -9.30 13.52 -7.10
N GLU A 100 -8.92 14.54 -7.87
CA GLU A 100 -9.29 15.92 -7.63
C GLU A 100 -10.79 16.16 -7.87
N ALA A 101 -11.35 15.63 -8.96
CA ALA A 101 -12.78 15.65 -9.22
C ALA A 101 -13.59 15.01 -8.08
N ARG A 102 -13.14 13.85 -7.57
CA ARG A 102 -13.76 13.20 -6.40
C ARG A 102 -13.66 14.04 -5.12
N ARG A 103 -12.58 14.79 -4.94
CA ARG A 103 -12.43 15.73 -3.80
C ARG A 103 -13.38 16.91 -3.92
N ARG A 104 -13.54 17.48 -5.12
CA ARG A 104 -14.43 18.62 -5.38
C ARG A 104 -15.92 18.27 -5.27
N GLN A 105 -16.29 17.02 -5.59
CA GLN A 105 -17.66 16.52 -5.45
C GLN A 105 -18.00 16.01 -4.04
N LYS A 106 -17.06 16.05 -3.10
CA LYS A 106 -17.36 15.66 -1.71
C LYS A 106 -18.29 16.76 -1.15
N PRO A 107 -19.57 16.47 -0.84
CA PRO A 107 -20.44 17.48 -0.26
C PRO A 107 -19.79 17.96 1.03
N VAL A 108 -19.63 19.27 1.14
CA VAL A 108 -19.37 19.91 2.42
C VAL A 108 -20.53 19.49 3.31
N LEU A 109 -20.26 18.69 4.34
CA LEU A 109 -21.22 18.53 5.43
C LEU A 109 -21.32 19.93 6.02
N GLU A 110 -22.37 20.66 5.67
CA GLU A 110 -22.74 21.88 6.38
C GLU A 110 -22.95 21.47 7.84
N ASP A 111 -22.18 22.10 8.74
CA ASP A 111 -22.39 22.05 10.18
C ASP A 111 -23.80 22.59 10.48
N ARG A 112 -24.81 21.71 10.42
CA ARG A 112 -26.14 21.98 10.94
C ARG A 112 -26.13 21.80 12.46
N HIS A 113 -25.38 22.65 13.15
CA HIS A 113 -25.58 22.93 14.56
C HIS A 113 -25.71 24.44 14.78
N GLY A 114 -26.72 25.01 14.12
CA GLY A 114 -27.36 26.23 14.59
C GLY A 114 -28.35 25.86 15.70
N ILE A 115 -27.85 25.72 16.93
CA ILE A 115 -28.70 25.94 18.11
C ILE A 115 -28.46 27.40 18.46
N ASP A 116 -29.45 28.23 18.19
CA ASP A 116 -29.43 29.66 18.53
C ASP A 116 -29.16 29.83 20.02
N ARG A 117 -28.21 30.71 20.35
CA ARG A 117 -27.78 30.98 21.72
C ARG A 117 -28.94 31.48 22.61
N GLU A 118 -29.97 32.07 22.01
CA GLU A 118 -31.22 32.46 22.68
C GLU A 118 -32.07 31.26 23.15
N GLN A 119 -31.99 30.09 22.51
CA GLN A 119 -32.74 28.91 22.97
C GLN A 119 -32.10 28.22 24.20
N MET A 120 -30.80 28.40 24.45
CA MET A 120 -30.15 27.84 25.63
C MET A 120 -30.41 28.65 26.91
N GLU A 121 -30.58 29.97 26.80
CA GLU A 121 -30.87 30.82 27.97
C GLU A 121 -32.28 30.59 28.52
N TYR A 122 -33.24 30.16 27.68
CA TYR A 122 -34.60 29.82 28.12
C TYR A 122 -34.71 28.47 28.85
N LEU A 123 -33.77 27.54 28.61
CA LEU A 123 -33.81 26.19 29.21
C LEU A 123 -33.06 26.09 30.54
N PHE A 124 -32.14 27.02 30.83
CA PHE A 124 -31.29 26.98 32.03
C PHE A 124 -31.23 28.28 32.83
N GLY A 125 -32.01 29.31 32.45
CA GLY A 125 -32.12 30.55 33.21
C GLY A 125 -33.24 30.51 34.25
N HIS A 126 -32.94 29.98 35.44
CA HIS A 126 -33.67 30.28 36.67
C HIS A 126 -32.69 30.88 37.69
#